data_AF-A0A6P8FMZ7-F1
#
_entry.id   AF-A0A6P8FMZ7-F1
#
_cell.length_a   1.000
_cell.length_b   1.000
_cell.length_c   1.000
_cell.angle_alpha   90.00
_cell.angle_beta   90.00
_cell.angle_gamma   90.00
#
_symmetry.space_group_name_H-M   'P 1'
#
loop_
_entity.id
_entity.type
_entity.pdbx_description
1 polymer ?
#
loop_
_entity_poly.entity_id
_entity_poly.type
_entity_poly.pdbx_seq_one_letter_code
_entity_poly.pdbx_strand_id
1 'polypeptide(L)'
;MGVFFQWVNCLAIWLVGFLGDQLLHSPAVHPFTMLGGAIWATGNITAVPIVKTIGLGLGVLLWGSSGLLIGWASSRFGWFGIGSQDVPRPLLNYCGAALCLFSSCMFVCVKSDLQPCIRTSPILENSPLLTDRQLNSDLFDSSGTWPDNVSPKYKRLLGCSLAILAGIFYGCSFVPVLYIKNQASNNASIFVGASLNDIEYCFAQYNGIFLTSTIYFLVYCVVMKNRPRIYPRSVLPAVFSGTIWGIATYSWFMANTYLNTVITFPIVSAGYSLVAALWGGVVFKEVRGLANCLVFVLAATMVLTGTVLTALSKIWA
;
A
#
# COMPACT_ATOMS: atom_id res chain seq x y z
N MET A 1 -8.48 -15.03 -6.61
CA MET A 1 -8.46 -13.85 -7.52
C MET A 1 -7.35 -12.88 -7.15
N GLY A 2 -7.35 -12.31 -5.94
CA GLY A 2 -6.30 -11.37 -5.52
C GLY A 2 -4.88 -11.94 -5.54
N VAL A 3 -4.70 -13.22 -5.15
CA VAL A 3 -3.38 -13.84 -5.04
C VAL A 3 -2.64 -13.99 -6.38
N PHE A 4 -3.33 -14.34 -7.46
CA PHE A 4 -2.70 -14.42 -8.79
C PHE A 4 -2.32 -13.03 -9.32
N PHE A 5 -3.23 -12.05 -9.20
CA PHE A 5 -2.94 -10.65 -9.54
C PHE A 5 -1.72 -10.13 -8.76
N GLN A 6 -1.69 -10.40 -7.44
CA GLN A 6 -0.59 -10.05 -6.55
C GLN A 6 0.73 -10.66 -7.03
N TRP A 7 0.74 -11.93 -7.41
CA TRP A 7 1.94 -12.61 -7.89
C TRP A 7 2.48 -12.03 -9.19
N VAL A 8 1.61 -11.78 -10.18
CA VAL A 8 2.01 -11.11 -11.44
C VAL A 8 2.52 -9.69 -11.18
N ASN A 9 1.86 -8.94 -10.28
CA ASN A 9 2.30 -7.61 -9.87
C ASN A 9 3.70 -7.67 -9.22
N CYS A 10 3.94 -8.62 -8.31
CA CYS A 10 5.24 -8.82 -7.66
C CYS A 10 6.33 -9.27 -8.64
N LEU A 11 5.99 -10.06 -9.66
CA LEU A 11 6.92 -10.42 -10.74
C LEU A 11 7.36 -9.17 -11.51
N ALA A 12 6.44 -8.28 -11.86
CA ALA A 12 6.78 -7.02 -12.54
C ALA A 12 7.66 -6.10 -11.66
N ILE A 13 7.37 -6.02 -10.36
CA ILE A 13 8.23 -5.32 -9.39
C ILE A 13 9.64 -5.91 -9.41
N TRP A 14 9.76 -7.23 -9.34
CA TRP A 14 11.05 -7.91 -9.37
C TRP A 14 11.81 -7.65 -10.67
N LEU A 15 11.14 -7.65 -11.83
CA LEU A 15 11.77 -7.31 -13.11
C LEU A 15 12.35 -5.89 -13.11
N VAL A 16 11.64 -4.91 -12.53
CA VAL A 16 12.16 -3.54 -12.37
C VAL A 16 13.39 -3.54 -11.45
N GLY A 17 13.35 -4.29 -10.35
CA GLY A 17 14.49 -4.44 -9.44
C GLY A 17 15.71 -5.06 -10.11
N PHE A 18 15.50 -6.12 -10.88
CA PHE A 18 16.55 -6.79 -11.63
C PHE A 18 17.19 -5.83 -12.64
N LEU A 19 16.39 -5.09 -13.41
CA LEU A 19 16.93 -4.07 -14.33
C LEU A 19 17.68 -2.96 -13.58
N GLY A 20 17.15 -2.48 -12.45
CA GLY A 20 17.79 -1.46 -11.64
C GLY A 20 19.14 -1.93 -11.07
N ASP A 21 19.21 -3.15 -10.57
CA ASP A 21 20.44 -3.77 -10.07
C ASP A 21 21.53 -3.86 -11.14
N GLN A 22 21.17 -4.31 -12.34
CA GLN A 22 22.09 -4.40 -13.49
C GLN A 22 22.58 -3.03 -13.95
N LEU A 23 21.74 -1.99 -13.90
CA LEU A 23 22.12 -0.64 -14.30
C LEU A 23 23.01 0.06 -13.26
N LEU A 24 22.76 -0.19 -11.97
CA LEU A 24 23.39 0.51 -10.86
C LEU A 24 24.60 -0.23 -10.27
N HIS A 25 24.88 -1.47 -10.71
CA HIS A 25 25.95 -2.34 -10.20
C HIS A 25 25.95 -2.40 -8.66
N SER A 26 24.78 -2.64 -8.08
CA SER A 26 24.62 -2.61 -6.62
C SER A 26 25.44 -3.74 -5.94
N PRO A 27 26.05 -3.49 -4.77
CA PRO A 27 26.87 -4.48 -4.06
C PRO A 27 26.02 -5.62 -3.46
N ALA A 28 26.71 -6.53 -2.76
CA ALA A 28 26.15 -7.78 -2.26
C ALA A 28 24.78 -7.65 -1.55
N VAL A 29 23.85 -8.51 -1.95
CA VAL A 29 22.48 -8.58 -1.42
C VAL A 29 22.50 -8.90 0.06
N HIS A 30 22.00 -7.98 0.90
CA HIS A 30 21.77 -8.25 2.32
C HIS A 30 20.47 -9.05 2.52
N PRO A 31 20.51 -10.33 2.93
CA PRO A 31 19.30 -11.16 3.03
C PRO A 31 18.29 -10.65 4.05
N PHE A 32 18.75 -9.95 5.09
CA PHE A 32 17.87 -9.35 6.10
C PHE A 32 16.90 -8.33 5.49
N THR A 33 17.29 -7.65 4.41
CA THR A 33 16.43 -6.72 3.68
C THR A 33 15.25 -7.40 2.99
N MET A 34 15.40 -8.69 2.64
CA MET A 34 14.31 -9.48 2.06
C MET A 34 13.12 -9.61 3.04
N LEU A 35 13.37 -9.53 4.35
CA LEU A 35 12.30 -9.52 5.37
C LEU A 35 11.35 -8.32 5.16
N GLY A 36 11.89 -7.16 4.80
CA GLY A 36 11.09 -5.97 4.50
C GLY A 36 10.14 -6.21 3.33
N GLY A 37 10.64 -6.86 2.28
CA GLY A 37 9.84 -7.29 1.13
C GLY A 37 8.78 -8.32 1.49
N ALA A 38 9.09 -9.26 2.38
CA ALA A 38 8.14 -10.26 2.86
C ALA A 38 6.99 -9.62 3.66
N ILE A 39 7.32 -8.69 4.57
CA ILE A 39 6.34 -7.91 5.34
C ILE A 39 5.42 -7.13 4.39
N TRP A 40 5.97 -6.47 3.36
CA TRP A 40 5.17 -5.77 2.37
C TRP A 40 4.23 -6.69 1.59
N ALA A 41 4.75 -7.82 1.09
CA ALA A 41 3.95 -8.79 0.33
C ALA A 41 2.81 -9.39 1.17
N THR A 42 3.04 -9.58 2.47
CA THR A 42 2.03 -10.03 3.44
C THR A 42 0.88 -9.03 3.54
N GLY A 43 1.19 -7.74 3.72
CA GLY A 43 0.18 -6.68 3.74
C GLY A 43 -0.59 -6.60 2.42
N ASN A 44 0.13 -6.70 1.30
CA ASN A 44 -0.43 -6.48 -0.03
C ASN A 44 -1.39 -7.59 -0.51
N ILE A 45 -1.33 -8.80 0.07
CA ILE A 45 -2.38 -9.82 -0.15
C ILE A 45 -3.78 -9.29 0.17
N THR A 46 -3.90 -8.40 1.16
CA THR A 46 -5.18 -7.87 1.61
C THR A 46 -5.68 -6.71 0.75
N ALA A 47 -4.88 -6.17 -0.17
CA ALA A 47 -5.24 -5.01 -0.98
C ALA A 47 -6.50 -5.23 -1.82
N VAL A 48 -6.59 -6.37 -2.53
CA VAL A 48 -7.78 -6.69 -3.34
C VAL A 48 -9.03 -6.87 -2.47
N PRO A 49 -9.00 -7.63 -1.35
CA PRO A 49 -10.10 -7.65 -0.38
C PRO A 49 -10.50 -6.26 0.16
N ILE A 50 -9.55 -5.38 0.45
CA ILE A 50 -9.84 -4.02 0.95
C ILE A 50 -10.59 -3.22 -0.10
N VAL A 51 -10.07 -3.16 -1.33
CA VAL A 51 -10.71 -2.40 -2.43
C VAL A 51 -12.13 -2.92 -2.69
N LYS A 52 -12.35 -4.24 -2.62
CA LYS A 52 -13.68 -4.85 -2.76
C LYS A 52 -14.65 -4.52 -1.62
N THR A 53 -14.17 -4.21 -0.43
CA THR A 53 -15.02 -4.03 0.77
C THR A 53 -15.30 -2.57 1.11
N ILE A 54 -14.34 -1.67 0.89
CA ILE A 54 -14.47 -0.25 1.27
C ILE A 54 -14.15 0.74 0.14
N GLY A 55 -13.72 0.26 -1.03
CA GLY A 55 -13.37 1.08 -2.18
C GLY A 55 -11.88 1.40 -2.28
N LEU A 56 -11.46 1.83 -3.46
CA LEU A 56 -10.05 2.15 -3.74
C LEU A 56 -9.62 3.40 -2.98
N GLY A 57 -10.38 4.48 -3.07
CA GLY A 57 -10.00 5.76 -2.48
C GLY A 57 -9.90 5.68 -0.95
N LEU A 58 -10.96 5.18 -0.30
CA LEU A 58 -10.96 5.03 1.16
C LEU A 58 -9.93 4.00 1.63
N GLY A 59 -9.77 2.89 0.91
CA GLY A 59 -8.74 1.90 1.22
C GLY A 59 -7.35 2.53 1.25
N VAL A 60 -6.97 3.23 0.17
CA VAL A 60 -5.63 3.83 0.03
C VAL A 60 -5.35 4.85 1.11
N LEU A 61 -6.34 5.68 1.46
CA LEU A 61 -6.20 6.66 2.53
C LEU A 61 -5.97 5.99 3.89
N LEU A 62 -6.71 4.92 4.21
CA LEU A 62 -6.59 4.25 5.50
C LEU A 62 -5.26 3.53 5.67
N TRP A 63 -4.83 2.74 4.67
CA TRP A 63 -3.54 2.06 4.76
C TRP A 63 -2.37 3.04 4.62
N GLY A 64 -2.50 4.08 3.80
CA GLY A 64 -1.47 5.10 3.62
C GLY A 64 -1.26 5.91 4.91
N SER A 65 -2.34 6.32 5.57
CA SER A 65 -2.25 7.05 6.84
C SER A 65 -1.72 6.18 7.97
N SER A 66 -2.14 4.91 8.04
CA SER A 66 -1.62 3.96 9.03
C SER A 66 -0.13 3.66 8.81
N GLY A 67 0.29 3.46 7.55
CA GLY A 67 1.68 3.23 7.19
C GLY A 67 2.58 4.45 7.44
N LEU A 68 2.06 5.65 7.19
CA LEU A 68 2.72 6.91 7.56
C LEU A 68 3.00 6.97 9.06
N LEU A 69 1.98 6.72 9.90
CA LEU A 69 2.11 6.79 11.35
C LEU A 69 3.12 5.76 11.88
N ILE A 70 3.09 4.53 11.36
CA ILE A 70 4.03 3.48 11.76
C ILE A 70 5.45 3.79 11.28
N GLY A 71 5.63 4.25 10.04
CA GLY A 71 6.95 4.64 9.52
C GLY A 71 7.55 5.83 10.28
N TRP A 72 6.72 6.82 10.59
CA TRP A 72 7.08 7.97 11.43
C TRP A 72 7.45 7.54 12.85
N ALA A 73 6.59 6.76 13.52
CA ALA A 73 6.81 6.32 14.90
C ALA A 73 8.07 5.46 15.01
N SER A 74 8.29 4.55 14.05
CA SER A 74 9.47 3.69 14.01
C SER A 74 10.75 4.50 13.88
N SER A 75 10.76 5.52 13.02
CA SER A 75 11.91 6.39 12.82
C SER A 75 12.14 7.38 13.97
N ARG A 76 11.06 7.90 14.59
CA ARG A 76 11.13 8.91 15.64
C ARG A 76 11.52 8.32 17.00
N PHE A 77 10.89 7.21 17.38
CA PHE A 77 11.08 6.58 18.69
C PHE A 77 12.12 5.45 18.67
N GLY A 78 12.63 5.09 17.48
CA GLY A 78 13.60 4.01 17.36
C GLY A 78 13.00 2.63 17.62
N TRP A 79 11.72 2.44 17.31
CA TRP A 79 11.11 1.10 17.43
C TRP A 79 11.90 0.10 16.58
N PHE A 80 11.94 -1.15 17.05
CA PHE A 80 12.67 -2.24 16.40
C PHE A 80 14.20 -2.08 16.39
N GLY A 81 14.76 -1.31 17.33
CA GLY A 81 16.22 -1.17 17.51
C GLY A 81 16.89 -0.24 16.50
N ILE A 82 16.10 0.64 15.87
CA ILE A 82 16.59 1.74 15.04
C ILE A 82 16.96 2.91 15.97
N GLY A 83 18.00 3.68 15.65
CA GLY A 83 18.35 4.88 16.40
C GLY A 83 17.23 5.92 16.28
N SER A 84 16.85 6.54 17.38
CA SER A 84 15.85 7.61 17.36
C SER A 84 16.36 8.79 16.55
N GLN A 85 15.59 9.23 15.54
CA GLN A 85 15.91 10.45 14.83
C GLN A 85 15.47 11.67 15.63
N ASP A 86 16.44 12.54 15.94
CA ASP A 86 16.17 13.82 16.57
C ASP A 86 15.55 14.81 15.58
N VAL A 87 14.54 15.53 16.07
CA VAL A 87 13.83 16.55 15.32
C VAL A 87 13.99 17.88 16.08
N PRO A 88 14.50 18.94 15.42
CA PRO A 88 14.73 20.25 16.04
C PRO A 88 13.52 20.82 16.76
N ARG A 89 12.30 20.60 16.22
CA ARG A 89 11.04 21.07 16.81
C ARG A 89 10.09 19.90 17.09
N PRO A 90 10.23 19.22 18.25
CA PRO A 90 9.44 18.03 18.56
C PRO A 90 7.94 18.32 18.70
N LEU A 91 7.56 19.48 19.21
CA LEU A 91 6.14 19.85 19.37
C LEU A 91 5.42 19.92 18.02
N LEU A 92 6.05 20.56 17.02
CA LEU A 92 5.47 20.69 15.68
C LEU A 92 5.32 19.32 15.00
N ASN A 93 6.30 18.44 15.23
CA ASN A 93 6.31 17.08 14.73
C ASN A 93 5.17 16.24 15.33
N TYR A 94 4.98 16.31 16.65
CA TYR A 94 3.89 15.60 17.34
C TYR A 94 2.51 16.12 16.97
N CYS A 95 2.34 17.44 16.81
CA CYS A 95 1.09 18.02 16.29
C CYS A 95 0.79 17.50 14.87
N GLY A 96 1.80 17.41 14.01
CA GLY A 96 1.64 16.87 12.66
C GLY A 96 1.20 15.41 12.65
N ALA A 97 1.83 14.57 13.48
CA ALA A 97 1.45 13.17 13.65
C ALA A 97 0.03 13.02 14.23
N ALA A 98 -0.34 13.84 15.22
CA ALA A 98 -1.67 13.85 15.81
C ALA A 98 -2.77 14.21 14.79
N LEU A 99 -2.51 15.17 13.89
CA LEU A 99 -3.42 15.51 12.79
C LEU A 99 -3.61 14.34 11.81
N CYS A 100 -2.53 13.63 11.48
CA CYS A 100 -2.62 12.44 10.61
C CYS A 100 -3.43 11.31 11.26
N LEU A 101 -3.25 11.10 12.58
CA LEU A 101 -4.03 10.14 13.36
C LEU A 101 -5.51 10.51 13.40
N PHE A 102 -5.82 11.78 13.69
CA PHE A 102 -7.19 12.25 13.73
C PHE A 102 -7.88 12.13 12.36
N SER A 103 -7.16 12.48 11.28
CA SER A 103 -7.68 12.30 9.93
C SER A 103 -7.96 10.83 9.58
N SER A 104 -7.09 9.91 10.00
CA SER A 104 -7.32 8.47 9.85
C SER A 104 -8.64 8.03 10.50
N CYS A 105 -8.92 8.53 11.70
CA CYS A 105 -10.20 8.29 12.38
C CYS A 105 -11.39 8.88 11.60
N MET A 106 -11.24 10.08 11.02
CA MET A 106 -12.28 10.67 10.19
C MET A 106 -12.56 9.86 8.92
N PHE A 107 -11.53 9.31 8.26
CA PHE A 107 -11.72 8.46 7.10
C PHE A 107 -12.53 7.20 7.42
N VAL A 108 -12.30 6.57 8.58
CA VAL A 108 -13.12 5.43 9.02
C VAL A 108 -14.62 5.79 9.08
N CYS A 109 -14.94 7.04 9.44
CA CYS A 109 -16.31 7.54 9.50
C CYS A 109 -16.94 7.83 8.12
N VAL A 110 -16.14 8.13 7.08
CA VAL A 110 -16.63 8.42 5.72
C VAL A 110 -17.34 7.19 5.13
N LYS A 111 -18.62 7.34 4.80
CA LYS A 111 -19.38 6.28 4.11
C LYS A 111 -18.93 6.21 2.63
N SER A 112 -18.23 5.14 2.28
CA SER A 112 -18.09 4.74 0.87
C SER A 112 -19.37 4.05 0.42
N ASP A 113 -20.07 4.65 -0.54
CA ASP A 113 -21.13 3.94 -1.24
C ASP A 113 -20.47 3.18 -2.39
N LEU A 114 -20.12 1.92 -2.12
CA LEU A 114 -19.81 1.00 -3.21
C LEU A 114 -21.10 0.81 -4.00
N GLN A 115 -21.19 1.44 -5.18
CA GLN A 115 -22.24 1.03 -6.11
C GLN A 115 -22.08 -0.47 -6.35
N PRO A 116 -23.14 -1.28 -6.19
CA PRO A 116 -23.28 -2.39 -7.10
C PRO A 116 -23.39 -1.74 -8.49
N CYS A 117 -22.29 -1.68 -9.23
CA CYS A 117 -22.39 -1.45 -10.66
C CYS A 117 -23.44 -2.44 -11.18
N ILE A 118 -24.43 -1.93 -11.89
CA ILE A 118 -25.70 -2.59 -12.27
C ILE A 118 -26.83 -2.35 -11.24
N ARG A 119 -27.23 -1.08 -11.07
CA ARG A 119 -28.67 -0.78 -11.04
C ARG A 119 -29.06 -0.57 -12.50
N THR A 120 -29.76 -1.54 -13.05
CA THR A 120 -30.45 -1.48 -14.34
C THR A 120 -31.23 -0.17 -14.44
N SER A 121 -30.85 0.69 -15.39
CA SER A 121 -31.74 1.72 -15.92
C SER A 121 -32.85 1.02 -16.71
N PRO A 122 -34.15 1.24 -16.40
CA PRO A 122 -35.25 0.57 -17.07
C PRO A 122 -35.60 1.32 -18.36
N ILE A 123 -34.66 1.49 -19.29
CA ILE A 123 -34.96 2.05 -20.62
C ILE A 123 -33.94 1.44 -21.60
N LEU A 124 -34.28 0.28 -22.17
CA LEU A 124 -34.16 -0.09 -23.59
C LEU A 124 -34.43 -1.61 -23.72
N GLU A 125 -35.65 -2.02 -23.41
CA GLU A 125 -36.20 -3.23 -24.02
C GLU A 125 -36.33 -2.94 -25.51
N ASN A 126 -35.57 -3.67 -26.33
CA ASN A 126 -35.91 -4.14 -27.69
C ASN A 126 -34.65 -4.25 -28.56
N SER A 127 -33.95 -5.39 -28.48
CA SER A 127 -33.51 -6.15 -29.66
C SER A 127 -32.87 -7.48 -29.21
N PRO A 128 -33.19 -8.60 -29.87
CA PRO A 128 -32.70 -9.93 -29.50
C PRO A 128 -31.32 -10.14 -30.14
N LEU A 129 -30.37 -10.76 -29.43
CA LEU A 129 -29.36 -11.66 -30.01
C LEU A 129 -28.60 -12.38 -28.89
N LEU A 130 -28.69 -13.71 -28.96
CA LEU A 130 -28.30 -14.70 -27.96
C LEU A 130 -26.79 -14.92 -27.90
N THR A 131 -26.03 -13.98 -27.34
CA THR A 131 -24.59 -14.19 -27.09
C THR A 131 -24.10 -13.61 -25.75
N ASP A 132 -24.79 -12.66 -25.15
CA ASP A 132 -24.33 -12.01 -23.90
C ASP A 132 -24.93 -12.59 -22.60
N ARG A 133 -25.95 -13.46 -22.68
CA ARG A 133 -26.63 -13.94 -21.47
C ARG A 133 -25.91 -15.10 -20.76
N GLN A 134 -25.14 -15.92 -21.49
CA GLN A 134 -24.33 -17.00 -20.91
C GLN A 134 -22.96 -16.50 -20.40
N LEU A 135 -22.37 -15.48 -21.05
CA LEU A 135 -21.12 -14.86 -20.58
C LEU A 135 -21.33 -14.07 -19.29
N ASN A 136 -22.51 -13.47 -19.09
CA ASN A 136 -22.82 -12.74 -17.85
C ASN A 136 -23.34 -13.64 -16.72
N SER A 137 -23.92 -14.81 -17.01
CA SER A 137 -24.23 -15.80 -15.97
C SER A 137 -22.98 -16.47 -15.42
N ASP A 138 -21.95 -16.73 -16.25
CA ASP A 138 -20.67 -17.29 -15.77
C ASP A 138 -19.74 -16.23 -15.14
N LEU A 139 -20.03 -14.94 -15.33
CA LEU A 139 -19.35 -13.84 -14.62
C LEU A 139 -19.91 -13.63 -13.21
N PHE A 140 -21.11 -14.13 -12.90
CA PHE A 140 -21.81 -13.84 -11.64
C PHE A 140 -22.48 -15.02 -10.93
N ASP A 141 -22.38 -16.26 -11.42
CA ASP A 141 -22.97 -17.40 -10.71
C ASP A 141 -21.95 -18.34 -10.02
N SER A 142 -22.25 -18.59 -8.74
CA SER A 142 -21.97 -19.83 -8.00
C SER A 142 -20.55 -20.15 -7.49
N SER A 143 -19.92 -19.22 -6.77
CA SER A 143 -19.40 -19.58 -5.44
C SER A 143 -19.14 -18.31 -4.63
N GLY A 144 -19.83 -18.14 -3.51
CA GLY A 144 -19.65 -17.03 -2.58
C GLY A 144 -18.17 -16.85 -2.25
N THR A 145 -17.54 -15.85 -2.85
CA THR A 145 -16.17 -15.49 -2.51
C THR A 145 -16.28 -14.58 -1.31
N TRP A 146 -15.66 -14.96 -0.20
CA TRP A 146 -15.58 -14.15 1.02
C TRP A 146 -14.97 -12.78 0.63
N PRO A 147 -15.79 -11.73 0.51
CA PRO A 147 -16.72 -11.23 1.53
C PRO A 147 -18.19 -11.05 1.08
N ASP A 148 -18.69 -11.79 0.10
CA ASP A 148 -20.00 -11.51 -0.49
C ASP A 148 -21.21 -11.83 0.43
N ASN A 149 -21.06 -12.77 1.37
CA ASN A 149 -22.14 -13.25 2.25
C ASN A 149 -22.28 -12.53 3.61
N VAL A 150 -21.55 -11.44 3.86
CA VAL A 150 -21.51 -10.81 5.20
C VAL A 150 -22.37 -9.54 5.28
N SER A 151 -22.88 -9.18 6.45
CA SER A 151 -23.67 -7.95 6.64
C SER A 151 -22.89 -6.70 6.17
N PRO A 152 -23.51 -5.71 5.49
CA PRO A 152 -22.82 -4.52 4.97
C PRO A 152 -21.98 -3.77 6.01
N LYS A 153 -22.45 -3.70 7.26
CA LYS A 153 -21.71 -3.07 8.37
C LYS A 153 -20.44 -3.86 8.73
N TYR A 154 -20.54 -5.19 8.75
CA TYR A 154 -19.41 -6.06 9.06
C TYR A 154 -18.40 -6.09 7.91
N LYS A 155 -18.84 -6.08 6.64
CA LYS A 155 -17.94 -5.96 5.47
C LYS A 155 -17.09 -4.70 5.56
N ARG A 156 -17.71 -3.58 5.94
CA ARG A 156 -17.00 -2.31 6.11
C ARG A 156 -16.02 -2.35 7.28
N LEU A 157 -16.45 -2.84 8.45
CA LEU A 157 -15.54 -2.98 9.59
C LEU A 157 -14.32 -3.83 9.23
N LEU A 158 -14.56 -4.99 8.61
CA LEU A 158 -13.50 -5.88 8.14
C LEU A 158 -12.56 -5.18 7.14
N GLY A 159 -13.11 -4.46 6.16
CA GLY A 159 -12.31 -3.72 5.18
C GLY A 159 -11.45 -2.62 5.81
N CYS A 160 -12.00 -1.85 6.76
CA CYS A 160 -11.24 -0.84 7.51
C CYS A 160 -10.14 -1.48 8.37
N SER A 161 -10.45 -2.58 9.08
CA SER A 161 -9.47 -3.32 9.88
C SER A 161 -8.34 -3.88 9.02
N LEU A 162 -8.67 -4.46 7.86
CA LEU A 162 -7.68 -4.95 6.91
C LEU A 162 -6.82 -3.81 6.35
N ALA A 163 -7.41 -2.65 6.05
CA ALA A 163 -6.66 -1.48 5.56
C ALA A 163 -5.66 -0.95 6.59
N ILE A 164 -6.08 -0.83 7.86
CA ILE A 164 -5.17 -0.41 8.94
C ILE A 164 -4.04 -1.43 9.10
N LEU A 165 -4.37 -2.72 9.11
CA LEU A 165 -3.38 -3.79 9.23
C LEU A 165 -2.40 -3.78 8.05
N ALA A 166 -2.89 -3.66 6.82
CA ALA A 166 -2.05 -3.53 5.62
C ALA A 166 -1.11 -2.33 5.71
N GLY A 167 -1.62 -1.19 6.19
CA GLY A 167 -0.83 0.01 6.41
C GLY A 167 0.29 -0.20 7.42
N ILE A 168 0.03 -0.92 8.52
CA ILE A 168 1.07 -1.28 9.49
C ILE A 168 2.17 -2.12 8.82
N PHE A 169 1.80 -3.14 8.03
CA PHE A 169 2.77 -3.92 7.26
C PHE A 169 3.58 -3.05 6.27
N TYR A 170 2.93 -2.14 5.56
CA TYR A 170 3.61 -1.22 4.64
C TYR A 170 4.59 -0.29 5.37
N GLY A 171 4.21 0.27 6.52
CA GLY A 171 5.10 1.09 7.34
C GLY A 171 6.30 0.31 7.86
N CYS A 172 6.07 -0.93 8.31
CA CYS A 172 7.12 -1.82 8.81
C CYS A 172 8.05 -2.35 7.71
N SER A 173 7.65 -2.33 6.43
CA SER A 173 8.42 -2.92 5.33
C SER A 173 9.80 -2.30 5.12
N PHE A 174 10.02 -1.08 5.60
CA PHE A 174 11.29 -0.37 5.53
C PHE A 174 12.14 -0.48 6.81
N VAL A 175 11.56 -1.00 7.91
CA VAL A 175 12.27 -1.16 9.19
C VAL A 175 13.56 -1.97 9.05
N PRO A 176 13.61 -3.10 8.30
CA PRO A 176 14.85 -3.85 8.13
C PRO A 176 15.99 -3.06 7.46
N VAL A 177 15.66 -2.23 6.46
CA VAL A 177 16.64 -1.35 5.80
C VAL A 177 17.18 -0.32 6.79
N LEU A 178 16.28 0.32 7.54
CA LEU A 178 16.64 1.33 8.53
C LEU A 178 17.49 0.74 9.67
N TYR A 179 17.21 -0.49 10.06
CA TYR A 179 17.97 -1.20 11.09
C TYR A 179 19.41 -1.47 10.64
N ILE A 180 19.62 -2.00 9.42
CA ILE A 180 20.96 -2.24 8.86
C ILE A 180 21.74 -0.94 8.82
N LYS A 181 21.15 0.13 8.27
CA LYS A 181 21.79 1.45 8.15
C LYS A 181 22.18 2.02 9.51
N ASN A 182 21.33 1.86 10.52
CA ASN A 182 21.62 2.32 11.87
C ASN A 182 22.78 1.54 12.52
N GLN A 183 22.87 0.24 12.25
CA GLN A 183 23.94 -0.62 12.79
C GLN A 183 25.24 -0.54 11.98
N ALA A 184 25.22 0.06 10.80
CA ALA A 184 26.39 0.15 9.92
C ALA A 184 27.58 0.89 10.54
N SER A 185 27.31 1.88 11.39
CA SER A 185 28.33 2.67 12.11
C SER A 185 28.79 2.03 13.42
N ASN A 186 28.16 0.94 13.87
CA ASN A 186 28.46 0.30 15.14
C ASN A 186 29.47 -0.84 14.95
N ASN A 187 30.73 -0.63 15.35
CA ASN A 187 31.86 -1.56 15.18
C ASN A 187 31.66 -2.98 15.76
N ALA A 188 30.65 -3.18 16.62
CA ALA A 188 30.32 -4.49 17.20
C ALA A 188 29.21 -5.24 16.43
N SER A 189 28.62 -4.63 15.39
CA SER A 189 27.48 -5.21 14.67
C SER A 189 27.92 -6.11 13.50
N ILE A 190 27.07 -7.05 13.10
CA ILE A 190 27.28 -7.86 11.89
C ILE A 190 27.12 -7.06 10.58
N PHE A 191 26.70 -5.80 10.68
CA PHE A 191 26.40 -4.92 9.56
C PHE A 191 27.44 -3.79 9.42
N VAL A 192 28.58 -3.88 10.10
CA VAL A 192 29.67 -2.89 10.02
C VAL A 192 30.07 -2.64 8.56
N GLY A 193 30.09 -1.37 8.17
CA GLY A 193 30.44 -0.96 6.81
C GLY A 193 29.35 -1.21 5.76
N ALA A 194 28.14 -1.57 6.17
CA ALA A 194 26.99 -1.64 5.26
C ALA A 194 26.70 -0.25 4.65
N SER A 195 26.23 -0.26 3.41
CA SER A 195 26.02 0.97 2.66
C SER A 195 24.96 1.85 3.29
N LEU A 196 25.14 3.17 3.24
CA LEU A 196 24.13 4.13 3.66
C LEU A 196 23.18 4.50 2.52
N ASN A 197 23.52 4.10 1.29
CA ASN A 197 22.70 4.36 0.12
C ASN A 197 21.49 3.44 0.11
N ASP A 198 20.31 4.05 0.18
CA ASP A 198 19.02 3.36 0.25
C ASP A 198 18.74 2.50 -1.00
N ILE A 199 19.27 2.92 -2.15
CA ILE A 199 19.02 2.30 -3.45
C ILE A 199 19.63 0.88 -3.53
N GLU A 200 20.75 0.64 -2.86
CA GLU A 200 21.46 -0.65 -2.88
C GLU A 200 20.66 -1.76 -2.17
N TYR A 201 19.68 -1.38 -1.34
CA TYR A 201 18.79 -2.29 -0.64
C TYR A 201 17.53 -2.63 -1.44
N CYS A 202 17.19 -1.88 -2.50
CA CYS A 202 15.96 -2.06 -3.28
C CYS A 202 15.86 -3.47 -3.87
N PHE A 203 16.92 -3.95 -4.52
CA PHE A 203 16.89 -5.25 -5.18
C PHE A 203 16.71 -6.39 -4.17
N ALA A 204 17.41 -6.34 -3.03
CA ALA A 204 17.23 -7.29 -1.94
C ALA A 204 15.78 -7.29 -1.42
N GLN A 205 15.18 -6.11 -1.25
CA GLN A 205 13.78 -5.99 -0.85
C GLN A 205 12.84 -6.63 -1.88
N TYR A 206 13.06 -6.39 -3.18
CA TYR A 206 12.20 -6.92 -4.25
C TYR A 206 12.31 -8.44 -4.39
N ASN A 207 13.49 -9.02 -4.15
CA ASN A 207 13.65 -10.47 -4.04
C ASN A 207 12.79 -11.04 -2.89
N GLY A 208 12.75 -10.36 -1.74
CA GLY A 208 11.86 -10.71 -0.64
C GLY A 208 10.38 -10.65 -1.00
N ILE A 209 9.96 -9.60 -1.73
CA ILE A 209 8.60 -9.44 -2.24
C ILE A 209 8.21 -10.62 -3.14
N PHE A 210 9.05 -10.93 -4.13
CA PHE A 210 8.77 -11.95 -5.13
C PHE A 210 8.78 -13.36 -4.54
N LEU A 211 9.76 -13.68 -3.69
CA LEU A 211 9.84 -14.97 -3.02
C LEU A 211 8.60 -15.23 -2.16
N THR A 212 8.23 -14.25 -1.33
CA THR A 212 7.07 -14.35 -0.44
C THR A 212 5.76 -14.45 -1.25
N SER A 213 5.62 -13.66 -2.30
CA SER A 213 4.45 -13.72 -3.18
C SER A 213 4.35 -15.07 -3.90
N THR A 214 5.49 -15.65 -4.31
CA THR A 214 5.54 -16.99 -4.92
C THR A 214 5.12 -18.06 -3.93
N ILE A 215 5.57 -18.00 -2.67
CA ILE A 215 5.12 -18.90 -1.61
C ILE A 215 3.60 -18.82 -1.44
N TYR A 216 3.04 -17.62 -1.39
CA TYR A 216 1.59 -17.44 -1.27
C TYR A 216 0.82 -18.00 -2.47
N PHE A 217 1.34 -17.82 -3.68
CA PHE A 217 0.74 -18.40 -4.87
C PHE A 217 0.83 -19.93 -4.88
N LEU A 218 1.95 -20.51 -4.45
CA LEU A 218 2.12 -21.96 -4.31
C LEU A 218 1.14 -22.54 -3.27
N VAL A 219 1.02 -21.93 -2.09
CA VAL A 219 0.04 -22.31 -1.07
C VAL A 219 -1.37 -22.23 -1.64
N TYR A 220 -1.69 -21.17 -2.39
CA TYR A 220 -2.98 -21.04 -3.07
C TYR A 220 -3.24 -22.18 -4.07
N CYS A 221 -2.25 -22.56 -4.88
CA CYS A 221 -2.35 -23.69 -5.80
C CYS A 221 -2.55 -25.02 -5.08
N VAL A 222 -1.85 -25.26 -3.96
CA VAL A 222 -2.02 -26.47 -3.13
C VAL A 222 -3.42 -26.54 -2.54
N VAL A 223 -3.89 -25.45 -1.92
CA VAL A 223 -5.25 -25.37 -1.34
C VAL A 223 -6.33 -25.57 -2.41
N MET A 224 -6.11 -25.04 -3.61
CA MET A 224 -7.00 -25.20 -4.76
C MET A 224 -6.80 -26.53 -5.51
N LYS A 225 -6.02 -27.48 -4.98
CA LYS A 225 -5.73 -28.79 -5.59
C LYS A 225 -5.29 -28.66 -7.06
N ASN A 226 -4.39 -27.72 -7.31
CA ASN A 226 -3.84 -27.36 -8.62
C ASN A 226 -4.89 -26.92 -9.67
N ARG A 227 -6.05 -26.41 -9.23
CA ARG A 227 -7.06 -25.75 -10.07
C ARG A 227 -7.28 -24.29 -9.61
N PRO A 228 -6.23 -23.44 -9.63
CA PRO A 228 -6.36 -22.04 -9.23
C PRO A 228 -7.28 -21.27 -10.17
N ARG A 229 -8.11 -20.38 -9.63
CA ARG A 229 -8.94 -19.48 -10.44
C ARG A 229 -8.12 -18.29 -10.91
N ILE A 230 -7.70 -18.34 -12.18
CA ILE A 230 -6.88 -17.33 -12.85
C ILE A 230 -7.76 -16.49 -13.77
N TYR A 231 -7.53 -15.18 -13.78
CA TYR A 231 -8.22 -14.23 -14.66
C TYR A 231 -7.21 -13.62 -15.63
N PRO A 232 -7.08 -14.13 -16.87
CA PRO A 232 -6.05 -13.68 -17.80
C PRO A 232 -6.12 -12.18 -18.12
N ARG A 233 -7.34 -11.61 -18.14
CA ARG A 233 -7.56 -10.17 -18.38
C ARG A 233 -6.93 -9.26 -17.32
N SER A 234 -6.60 -9.78 -16.12
CA SER A 234 -5.96 -8.99 -15.07
C SER A 234 -4.43 -9.02 -15.13
N VAL A 235 -3.82 -9.77 -16.04
CA VAL A 235 -2.35 -9.90 -16.16
C VAL A 235 -1.72 -8.57 -16.58
N LEU A 236 -2.18 -7.96 -17.66
CA LEU A 236 -1.62 -6.69 -18.15
C LEU A 236 -1.76 -5.55 -17.11
N PRO A 237 -2.94 -5.32 -16.51
CA PRO A 237 -3.05 -4.34 -15.42
C PRO A 237 -2.12 -4.61 -14.24
N ALA A 238 -1.90 -5.89 -13.87
CA ALA A 238 -0.98 -6.26 -12.80
C ALA A 238 0.47 -5.92 -13.15
N VAL A 239 0.89 -6.19 -14.39
CA VAL A 239 2.23 -5.84 -14.87
C VAL A 239 2.43 -4.33 -14.86
N PHE A 240 1.49 -3.55 -15.41
CA PHE A 240 1.57 -2.09 -15.41
C PHE A 240 1.64 -1.50 -13.99
N SER A 241 0.76 -1.97 -13.10
CA SER A 241 0.75 -1.57 -11.69
C SER A 241 2.09 -1.88 -11.01
N GLY A 242 2.62 -3.09 -11.19
CA GLY A 242 3.88 -3.52 -10.57
C GLY A 242 5.08 -2.75 -11.09
N THR A 243 5.12 -2.48 -12.40
CA THR A 243 6.19 -1.67 -13.01
C THR A 243 6.20 -0.25 -12.46
N ILE A 244 5.03 0.41 -12.42
CA ILE A 244 4.91 1.78 -11.89
C ILE A 244 5.31 1.81 -10.41
N TRP A 245 4.83 0.83 -9.62
CA TRP A 245 5.19 0.74 -8.21
C TRP A 245 6.68 0.53 -7.99
N GLY A 246 7.32 -0.35 -8.78
CA GLY A 246 8.75 -0.61 -8.70
C GLY A 246 9.60 0.63 -9.02
N ILE A 247 9.23 1.39 -10.05
CA ILE A 247 9.93 2.63 -10.41
C ILE A 247 9.71 3.71 -9.33
N ALA A 248 8.47 3.88 -8.87
CA ALA A 248 8.15 4.84 -7.81
C ALA A 248 8.89 4.55 -6.51
N THR A 249 9.07 3.27 -6.18
CA THR A 249 9.79 2.85 -4.98
C THR A 249 11.28 3.16 -5.10
N TYR A 250 11.93 2.95 -6.25
CA TYR A 250 13.30 3.45 -6.47
C TYR A 250 13.43 4.95 -6.25
N SER A 251 12.49 5.74 -6.79
CA SER A 251 12.44 7.19 -6.56
C SER A 251 12.26 7.55 -5.09
N TRP A 252 11.49 6.76 -4.33
CA TRP A 252 11.35 6.94 -2.88
C TRP A 252 12.66 6.64 -2.14
N PHE A 253 13.34 5.52 -2.42
CA PHE A 253 14.64 5.22 -1.81
C PHE A 253 15.68 6.30 -2.15
N MET A 254 15.67 6.84 -3.38
CA MET A 254 16.52 7.98 -3.73
C MET A 254 16.18 9.22 -2.89
N ALA A 255 14.90 9.55 -2.72
CA ALA A 255 14.48 10.67 -1.88
C ALA A 255 14.88 10.48 -0.40
N ASN A 256 14.85 9.25 0.13
CA ASN A 256 15.27 8.95 1.50
C ASN A 256 16.74 9.32 1.75
N THR A 257 17.59 9.14 0.73
CA THR A 257 19.02 9.47 0.81
C THR A 257 19.25 10.98 0.99
N TYR A 258 18.40 11.83 0.40
CA TYR A 258 18.56 13.29 0.44
C TYR A 258 17.75 13.99 1.54
N LEU A 259 16.52 13.54 1.80
CA LEU A 259 15.56 14.22 2.70
C LEU A 259 15.35 13.48 4.03
N ASN A 260 15.91 12.28 4.20
CA ASN A 260 15.74 11.39 5.34
C ASN A 260 14.28 10.88 5.52
N THR A 261 14.13 9.68 6.06
CA THR A 261 12.87 8.93 6.18
C THR A 261 11.78 9.66 6.96
N VAL A 262 12.12 10.44 7.99
CA VAL A 262 11.13 11.19 8.77
C VAL A 262 10.38 12.23 7.92
N ILE A 263 10.97 12.73 6.83
CA ILE A 263 10.32 13.69 5.92
C ILE A 263 9.67 12.97 4.73
N THR A 264 10.36 12.02 4.12
CA THR A 264 9.90 11.37 2.89
C THR A 264 8.69 10.48 3.11
N PHE A 265 8.59 9.76 4.24
CA PHE A 265 7.46 8.88 4.53
C PHE A 265 6.12 9.64 4.55
N PRO A 266 6.00 10.75 5.30
CA PRO A 266 4.80 11.58 5.25
C PRO A 266 4.49 12.11 3.84
N ILE A 267 5.47 12.67 3.14
CA ILE A 267 5.26 13.30 1.84
C ILE A 267 4.77 12.27 0.80
N VAL A 268 5.47 11.14 0.67
CA VAL A 268 5.11 10.10 -0.30
C VAL A 268 3.77 9.49 0.04
N SER A 269 3.54 9.16 1.32
CA SER A 269 2.30 8.52 1.78
C SER A 269 1.08 9.41 1.58
N ALA A 270 1.17 10.71 1.91
CA ALA A 270 0.09 11.64 1.65
C ALA A 270 -0.11 11.87 0.15
N GLY A 271 0.98 11.95 -0.62
CA GLY A 271 0.93 12.20 -2.07
C GLY A 271 0.13 11.13 -2.82
N TYR A 272 0.53 9.86 -2.74
CA TYR A 272 -0.21 8.81 -3.46
C TYR A 272 -1.62 8.59 -2.89
N SER A 273 -1.81 8.79 -1.57
CA SER A 273 -3.12 8.62 -0.94
C SER A 273 -4.10 9.69 -1.40
N LEU A 274 -3.65 10.93 -1.58
CA LEU A 274 -4.48 12.01 -2.12
C LEU A 274 -4.83 11.77 -3.60
N VAL A 275 -3.87 11.31 -4.41
CA VAL A 275 -4.13 10.99 -5.82
C VAL A 275 -5.18 9.87 -5.93
N ALA A 276 -5.04 8.81 -5.14
CA ALA A 276 -6.01 7.72 -5.10
C ALA A 276 -7.38 8.18 -4.57
N ALA A 277 -7.40 9.05 -3.58
CA ALA A 277 -8.61 9.67 -3.04
C ALA A 277 -9.36 10.49 -4.10
N LEU A 278 -8.65 11.34 -4.84
CA LEU A 278 -9.20 12.13 -5.94
C LEU A 278 -9.73 11.23 -7.06
N TRP A 279 -8.96 10.20 -7.42
CA TRP A 279 -9.39 9.23 -8.43
C TRP A 279 -10.64 8.44 -8.00
N GLY A 280 -10.68 7.97 -6.76
CA GLY A 280 -11.85 7.33 -6.14
C GLY A 280 -13.09 8.22 -6.11
N GLY A 281 -12.91 9.51 -5.80
CA GLY A 281 -13.97 10.50 -5.77
C GLY A 281 -14.50 10.86 -7.16
N VAL A 282 -13.62 11.15 -8.14
CA VAL A 282 -14.01 11.65 -9.47
C VAL A 282 -14.46 10.53 -10.40
N VAL A 283 -13.66 9.46 -10.51
CA VAL A 283 -13.85 8.40 -11.51
C VAL A 283 -14.83 7.35 -10.99
N PHE A 284 -14.58 6.83 -9.80
CA PHE A 284 -15.39 5.76 -9.21
C PHE A 284 -16.63 6.29 -8.48
N LYS A 285 -16.71 7.61 -8.23
CA LYS A 285 -17.83 8.25 -7.52
C LYS A 285 -18.16 7.55 -6.20
N GLU A 286 -17.11 7.11 -5.50
CA GLU A 286 -17.18 6.31 -4.25
C GLU A 286 -17.74 7.13 -3.07
N VAL A 287 -17.49 8.44 -3.07
CA VAL A 287 -17.96 9.37 -2.03
C VAL A 287 -19.19 10.12 -2.55
N ARG A 288 -20.37 9.78 -2.02
CA ARG A 288 -21.65 10.43 -2.37
C ARG A 288 -22.22 11.22 -1.22
N GLY A 289 -22.85 12.34 -1.55
CA GLY A 289 -23.47 13.27 -0.61
C GLY A 289 -22.50 14.37 -0.14
N LEU A 290 -23.03 15.59 -0.04
CA LEU A 290 -22.25 16.78 0.35
C LEU A 290 -21.58 16.61 1.71
N ALA A 291 -22.27 16.05 2.71
CA ALA A 291 -21.71 15.83 4.03
C ALA A 291 -20.51 14.86 4.02
N ASN A 292 -20.59 13.74 3.30
CA ASN A 292 -19.47 12.80 3.20
C ASN A 292 -18.31 13.39 2.40
N CYS A 293 -18.60 14.16 1.34
CA CYS A 293 -17.59 14.88 0.58
C CYS A 293 -16.86 15.92 1.43
N LEU A 294 -17.59 16.71 2.23
CA LEU A 294 -17.00 17.69 3.15
C LEU A 294 -16.11 17.02 4.21
N VAL A 295 -16.57 15.92 4.82
CA VAL A 295 -15.77 15.16 5.80
C VAL A 295 -14.51 14.59 5.14
N PHE A 296 -14.62 14.10 3.91
CA PHE A 296 -13.50 13.55 3.15
C PHE A 296 -12.47 14.62 2.78
N VAL A 297 -12.91 15.76 2.26
CA VAL A 297 -12.03 16.89 1.92
C VAL A 297 -11.35 17.43 3.18
N LEU A 298 -12.10 17.57 4.27
CA LEU A 298 -11.55 18.00 5.56
C LEU A 298 -10.49 17.02 6.07
N ALA A 299 -10.76 15.71 6.03
CA ALA A 299 -9.79 14.71 6.44
C ALA A 299 -8.53 14.75 5.53
N ALA A 300 -8.70 14.90 4.21
CA ALA A 300 -7.58 15.03 3.27
C ALA A 300 -6.73 16.27 3.55
N THR A 301 -7.33 17.44 3.81
CA THR A 301 -6.58 18.65 4.16
C THR A 301 -5.88 18.51 5.51
N MET A 302 -6.45 17.79 6.47
CA MET A 302 -5.79 17.49 7.75
C MET A 302 -4.57 16.58 7.58
N VAL A 303 -4.62 15.55 6.72
CA VAL A 303 -3.42 14.76 6.39
C VAL A 303 -2.35 15.65 5.76
N LEU A 304 -2.71 16.44 4.74
CA LEU A 304 -1.76 17.31 4.07
C LEU A 304 -1.10 18.29 5.05
N THR A 305 -1.90 18.95 5.88
CA THR A 305 -1.40 19.85 6.91
C THR A 305 -0.48 19.12 7.90
N GLY A 306 -0.89 17.94 8.36
CA GLY A 306 -0.08 17.13 9.28
C GLY A 306 1.26 16.70 8.69
N THR A 307 1.28 16.32 7.41
CA THR A 307 2.52 15.94 6.69
C THR A 307 3.45 17.12 6.47
N VAL A 308 2.92 18.29 6.09
CA VAL A 308 3.69 19.53 5.95
C VAL A 308 4.28 19.93 7.30
N LEU A 309 3.51 19.93 8.38
CA LEU A 309 4.02 20.25 9.72
C LEU A 309 5.14 19.29 10.16
N THR A 310 4.97 17.99 9.89
CA THR A 310 5.99 16.98 10.17
C THR A 310 7.26 17.24 9.36
N ALA A 311 7.15 17.59 8.08
CA ALA A 311 8.30 17.92 7.24
C ALA A 311 8.99 19.22 7.68
N LEU A 312 8.22 20.29 7.93
CA LEU A 312 8.73 21.60 8.36
C LEU A 312 9.43 21.53 9.72
N SER A 313 9.02 20.62 10.62
CA SER A 313 9.64 20.44 11.93
C SER A 313 11.13 20.11 11.90
N LYS A 314 11.62 19.65 10.75
CA LYS A 314 13.02 19.28 10.52
C LYS A 314 13.77 20.24 9.58
N ILE A 315 13.07 20.92 8.67
CA ILE A 315 13.66 21.86 7.70
C ILE A 315 13.92 23.24 8.32
N TRP A 316 13.07 23.70 9.24
CA TRP A 316 13.19 25.03 9.88
C TRP A 316 14.12 25.01 11.10
N ALA A 317 15.28 24.37 10.94
CA ALA A 317 16.38 24.31 11.90
C ALA A 317 17.35 25.46 11.67
#